data_AF-A0A956ZCJ9-F1
#
_entry.id   AF-A0A956ZCJ9-F1
#
_cell.length_a   1.000
_cell.length_b   1.000
_cell.length_c   1.000
_cell.angle_alpha   90.00
_cell.angle_beta   90.00
_cell.angle_gamma   90.00
#
_symmetry.space_group_name_H-M   'P 1'
#
loop_
_entity.id
_entity.type
_entity.pdbx_description
1 polymer ?
#
loop_
_entity_poly.entity_id
_entity_poly.type
_entity_poly.pdbx_seq_one_letter_code
_entity_poly.pdbx_strand_id
1 'polypeptide(L)'
;MASENQKTPEDLSNFQIFIDRLDRVKIDRYELLLPIGYWGVTFFDQCLFSGESMEQLEREIHAILFPKQKFESTEKPPGEKWRKWKNRKCDVLSFWCHVWHGGGIFVTDDGNFHKETKKAKLELIAGGAIAKPRELRDALDKFQ
;
A
#
# COMPACT_ATOMS: atom_id res chain seq x y z
N MET A 1 5.67 -5.06 -1.47
CA MET A 1 5.43 -5.39 -0.04
C MET A 1 4.83 -6.78 0.07
N ALA A 2 5.13 -7.52 1.14
CA ALA A 2 4.59 -8.87 1.34
C ALA A 2 3.24 -8.82 2.08
N SER A 3 2.14 -8.90 1.32
CA SER A 3 0.75 -8.93 1.83
C SER A 3 0.31 -10.34 2.24
N GLU A 4 -0.63 -10.43 3.20
CA GLU A 4 -1.06 -11.63 3.92
C GLU A 4 -1.97 -12.60 3.13
N ASN A 5 -2.38 -12.29 1.89
CA ASN A 5 -3.18 -13.22 1.08
C ASN A 5 -2.36 -14.40 0.50
N GLN A 6 -1.29 -14.79 1.18
CA GLN A 6 -0.40 -15.86 0.78
C GLN A 6 -0.79 -17.14 1.52
N LYS A 7 -1.18 -18.15 0.75
CA LYS A 7 -1.61 -19.46 1.26
C LYS A 7 -0.45 -20.29 1.82
N THR A 8 0.79 -19.90 1.57
CA THR A 8 2.01 -20.68 1.83
C THR A 8 3.12 -19.78 2.37
N PRO A 9 3.85 -20.19 3.44
CA PRO A 9 4.92 -19.39 4.05
C PRO A 9 6.18 -19.24 3.21
N GLU A 10 6.38 -20.10 2.20
CA GLU A 10 7.64 -20.18 1.43
C GLU A 10 7.84 -19.05 0.40
N ASP A 11 6.87 -18.14 0.25
CA ASP A 11 6.63 -17.53 -1.05
C ASP A 11 7.16 -16.10 -1.28
N LEU A 12 7.81 -15.46 -0.31
CA LEU A 12 8.38 -14.10 -0.48
C LEU A 12 9.59 -13.81 0.43
N SER A 13 10.51 -14.76 0.61
CA SER A 13 11.83 -14.44 1.20
C SER A 13 12.71 -13.63 0.25
N ASN A 14 12.34 -13.55 -1.03
CA ASN A 14 13.10 -12.92 -2.10
C ASN A 14 12.20 -12.06 -2.99
N PHE A 15 12.62 -10.82 -3.25
CA PHE A 15 11.95 -9.90 -4.19
C PHE A 15 11.82 -10.51 -5.59
N GLN A 16 12.74 -11.38 -6.01
CA GLN A 16 12.66 -12.05 -7.31
C GLN A 16 11.36 -12.86 -7.46
N ILE A 17 10.87 -13.51 -6.40
CA ILE A 17 9.61 -14.27 -6.46
C ILE A 17 8.41 -13.33 -6.70
N PHE A 18 8.49 -12.10 -6.19
CA PHE A 18 7.48 -11.08 -6.48
C PHE A 18 7.52 -10.64 -7.95
N ILE A 19 8.71 -10.42 -8.51
CA ILE A 19 8.89 -10.12 -9.93
C ILE A 19 8.36 -11.25 -10.82
N ASP A 20 8.70 -12.50 -10.52
CA ASP A 20 8.23 -13.66 -11.27
C ASP A 20 6.70 -13.78 -11.27
N ARG A 21 6.04 -13.32 -10.19
CA ARG A 21 4.58 -13.26 -10.13
C ARG A 21 4.00 -12.17 -11.01
N LEU A 22 4.63 -11.00 -11.08
CA LEU A 22 4.19 -9.91 -11.95
C LEU A 22 4.32 -10.28 -13.43
N ASP A 23 5.40 -10.97 -13.79
CA ASP A 23 5.62 -11.47 -15.15
C ASP A 23 4.52 -12.45 -15.59
N ARG A 24 4.15 -13.40 -14.71
CA ARG A 24 3.05 -14.36 -14.97
C ARG A 24 1.71 -13.69 -15.28
N VAL A 25 1.44 -12.51 -14.72
CA VAL A 25 0.20 -11.75 -14.97
C VAL A 25 0.38 -10.63 -16.00
N LYS A 26 1.57 -10.52 -16.63
CA LYS A 26 1.91 -9.50 -17.65
C LYS A 26 1.75 -8.06 -17.15
N ILE A 27 2.11 -7.82 -15.89
CA ILE A 27 2.13 -6.50 -15.22
C ILE A 27 3.60 -6.06 -15.01
N ASP A 28 4.55 -6.70 -15.69
CA ASP A 28 5.99 -6.41 -15.66
C ASP A 28 6.37 -5.03 -16.25
N ARG A 29 5.44 -4.38 -16.95
CA ARG A 29 5.66 -3.08 -17.61
C ARG A 29 5.43 -1.86 -16.74
N TYR A 30 4.97 -2.03 -15.51
CA TYR A 30 4.66 -0.92 -14.62
C TYR A 30 5.82 -0.61 -13.69
N GLU A 31 6.04 0.68 -13.47
CA GLU A 31 7.02 1.15 -12.50
C GLU A 31 6.67 0.66 -11.09
N LEU A 32 7.66 0.10 -10.40
CA LEU A 32 7.54 -0.30 -9.00
C LEU A 32 7.89 0.88 -8.11
N LEU A 33 6.87 1.41 -7.42
CA LEU A 33 7.06 2.50 -6.48
C LEU A 33 7.74 2.02 -5.20
N LEU A 34 8.83 2.68 -4.82
CA LEU A 34 9.61 2.33 -3.63
C LEU A 34 8.93 2.87 -2.36
N PRO A 35 8.58 2.00 -1.38
CA PRO A 35 8.04 2.42 -0.08
C PRO A 35 9.14 2.84 0.90
N ILE A 36 8.74 3.44 2.03
CA ILE A 36 9.60 3.59 3.22
C ILE A 36 10.00 2.20 3.75
N GLY A 37 11.28 2.04 4.08
CA GLY A 37 11.84 0.81 4.63
C GLY A 37 11.33 0.48 6.04
N TYR A 38 10.77 -0.73 6.19
CA TYR A 38 10.33 -1.26 7.48
C TYR A 38 10.75 -2.73 7.62
N TRP A 39 11.39 -3.06 8.75
CA TRP A 39 11.78 -4.44 9.06
C TRP A 39 10.56 -5.36 8.97
N GLY A 40 10.62 -6.39 8.12
CA GLY A 40 9.60 -7.45 8.04
C GLY A 40 8.31 -7.02 7.35
N VAL A 41 8.34 -5.85 6.70
CA VAL A 41 7.25 -5.31 5.89
C VAL A 41 7.73 -5.11 4.44
N THR A 42 8.91 -4.50 4.28
CA THR A 42 9.50 -4.21 2.96
C THR A 42 10.74 -5.06 2.67
N PHE A 43 11.10 -5.15 1.40
CA PHE A 43 12.39 -5.69 0.97
C PHE A 43 13.43 -4.57 1.03
N PHE A 44 14.57 -4.81 1.70
CA PHE A 44 15.54 -3.74 2.01
C PHE A 44 16.27 -3.19 0.78
N ASP A 45 16.37 -3.98 -0.28
CA ASP A 45 16.89 -3.59 -1.59
C ASP A 45 15.87 -2.82 -2.44
N GLN A 46 14.61 -2.74 -1.99
CA GLN A 46 13.48 -2.13 -2.69
C GLN A 46 12.69 -1.21 -1.75
N CYS A 47 13.40 -0.35 -1.02
CA CYS A 47 12.81 0.65 -0.16
C CYS A 47 13.67 1.90 -0.01
N LEU A 48 13.08 2.98 0.48
CA LEU A 48 13.73 4.24 0.80
C LEU A 48 14.06 4.31 2.30
N PHE A 49 15.19 4.94 2.62
CA PHE A 49 15.45 5.38 3.99
C PHE A 49 14.51 6.55 4.34
N SER A 50 13.82 6.46 5.47
CA SER A 50 12.89 7.51 5.89
C SER A 50 13.62 8.80 6.26
N GLY A 51 12.96 9.91 5.96
CA GLY A 51 13.25 11.24 6.53
C GLY A 51 12.01 11.82 7.19
N GLU A 52 12.16 12.93 7.89
CA GLU A 52 11.08 13.55 8.70
C GLU A 52 9.79 13.80 7.91
N SER A 53 9.90 14.35 6.69
CA SER A 53 8.73 14.62 5.83
C SER A 53 8.02 13.34 5.38
N MET A 54 8.78 12.25 5.16
CA MET A 54 8.23 10.96 4.76
C MET A 54 7.42 10.35 5.91
N GLU A 55 7.97 10.40 7.13
CA GLU A 55 7.31 9.89 8.33
C GLU A 55 6.08 10.72 8.70
N GLN A 56 6.13 12.04 8.49
CA GLN A 56 4.97 12.90 8.74
C GLN A 56 3.79 12.53 7.83
N LEU A 57 4.05 12.37 6.52
CA LEU A 57 3.03 11.94 5.57
C LEU A 57 2.48 10.55 5.94
N GLU A 58 3.36 9.62 6.32
CA GLU A 58 2.94 8.28 6.74
C GLU A 58 2.02 8.33 7.98
N ARG A 59 2.35 9.15 8.97
CA ARG A 59 1.54 9.34 10.19
C ARG A 59 0.18 9.95 9.88
N GLU A 60 0.12 10.90 8.97
CA GLU A 60 -1.13 11.53 8.54
C GLU A 60 -2.06 10.51 7.86
N ILE A 61 -1.51 9.73 6.92
CA ILE A 61 -2.24 8.64 6.24
C ILE A 61 -2.73 7.60 7.27
N HIS A 62 -1.87 7.20 8.21
CA HIS A 62 -2.26 6.26 9.27
C HIS A 62 -3.40 6.81 10.14
N ALA A 63 -3.35 8.09 10.51
CA ALA A 63 -4.38 8.71 11.33
C ALA A 63 -5.76 8.70 10.64
N ILE A 64 -5.81 8.78 9.31
CA ILE A 64 -7.05 8.69 8.54
C ILE A 64 -7.50 7.24 8.39
N LEU A 65 -6.60 6.34 7.99
CA LEU A 65 -6.94 4.94 7.73
C LEU A 65 -7.25 4.17 9.01
N PHE A 66 -6.56 4.45 10.11
CA PHE A 66 -6.62 3.68 11.35
C PHE A 66 -6.59 4.58 12.61
N PRO A 67 -7.55 5.51 12.77
CA PRO A 67 -7.54 6.54 13.82
C PRO A 67 -7.51 6.01 15.25
N LYS A 68 -8.00 4.78 15.48
CA LYS A 68 -8.08 4.16 16.81
C LYS A 68 -6.93 3.21 17.09
N GLN A 69 -5.99 3.07 16.16
CA GLN A 69 -4.91 2.12 16.22
C GLN A 69 -3.58 2.83 16.41
N LYS A 70 -2.70 2.24 17.22
CA LYS A 70 -1.32 2.73 17.37
C LYS A 70 -0.59 2.65 16.02
N PHE A 71 0.25 3.66 15.77
CA PHE A 71 1.14 3.74 14.61
C PHE A 71 2.23 2.66 14.68
N GLU A 72 2.91 2.58 15.83
CA GLU A 72 3.94 1.56 16.09
C GLU A 72 3.35 0.25 16.62
N SER A 73 4.01 -0.85 16.27
CA SER A 73 3.76 -2.15 16.90
C SER A 73 4.63 -2.31 18.14
N THR A 74 4.04 -2.75 19.24
CA THR A 74 4.78 -3.29 20.41
C THR A 74 4.83 -4.82 20.40
N GLU A 75 4.23 -5.46 19.39
CA GLU A 75 4.01 -6.90 19.33
C GLU A 75 5.16 -7.57 18.57
N LYS A 76 5.67 -8.69 19.12
CA LYS A 76 6.76 -9.45 18.50
C LYS A 76 6.22 -10.34 17.36
N PRO A 77 6.94 -10.46 16.23
CA PRO A 77 6.67 -11.49 15.23
C PRO A 77 7.08 -12.89 15.72
N PRO A 78 6.43 -13.98 15.27
CA PRO A 78 5.13 -14.01 14.61
C PRO A 78 3.98 -13.98 15.63
N GLY A 79 2.86 -13.32 15.28
CA GLY A 79 1.66 -13.30 16.12
C GLY A 79 0.48 -12.64 15.40
N GLU A 80 -0.75 -12.95 15.84
CA GLU A 80 -1.97 -12.41 15.20
C GLU A 80 -2.01 -10.87 15.23
N LYS A 81 -1.63 -10.28 16.36
CA LYS A 81 -1.59 -8.83 16.51
C LYS A 81 -0.50 -8.19 15.64
N TRP A 82 0.68 -8.81 15.57
CA TRP A 82 1.75 -8.42 14.64
C TRP A 82 1.24 -8.43 13.20
N ARG A 83 0.58 -9.51 12.80
CA ARG A 83 0.01 -9.68 11.45
C ARG A 83 -1.04 -8.62 11.12
N LYS A 84 -1.96 -8.34 12.05
CA LYS A 84 -2.94 -7.24 11.93
C LYS A 84 -2.28 -5.87 11.82
N TRP A 85 -1.18 -5.63 12.54
CA TRP A 85 -0.43 -4.38 12.41
C TRP A 85 0.27 -4.30 11.04
N LYS A 86 0.91 -5.39 10.62
CA LYS A 86 1.60 -5.49 9.34
C LYS A 86 0.68 -5.16 8.17
N ASN A 87 -0.55 -5.69 8.14
CA ASN A 87 -1.50 -5.37 7.08
C ASN A 87 -1.84 -3.88 7.03
N ARG A 88 -2.14 -3.30 8.20
CA ARG A 88 -2.43 -1.86 8.30
C ARG A 88 -1.24 -1.03 7.81
N LYS A 89 -0.02 -1.44 8.16
CA LYS A 89 1.20 -0.79 7.69
C LYS A 89 1.36 -0.93 6.17
N CYS A 90 1.06 -2.09 5.58
CA CYS A 90 1.04 -2.27 4.13
C CYS A 90 0.02 -1.36 3.45
N ASP A 91 -1.18 -1.20 4.00
CA ASP A 91 -2.21 -0.30 3.45
C ASP A 91 -1.72 1.15 3.48
N VAL A 92 -1.17 1.58 4.61
CA VAL A 92 -0.58 2.93 4.78
C VAL A 92 0.55 3.14 3.78
N LEU A 93 1.51 2.21 3.68
CA LEU A 93 2.65 2.35 2.78
C LEU A 93 2.26 2.29 1.30
N SER A 94 1.22 1.53 0.95
CA SER A 94 0.73 1.46 -0.44
C SER A 94 0.18 2.82 -0.87
N PHE A 95 -0.62 3.43 0.00
CA PHE A 95 -1.16 4.76 -0.26
C PHE A 95 -0.08 5.84 -0.17
N TRP A 96 0.84 5.73 0.77
CA TRP A 96 2.00 6.61 0.88
C TRP A 96 2.81 6.62 -0.42
N CYS A 97 3.08 5.45 -1.02
CA CYS A 97 3.78 5.37 -2.31
C CYS A 97 3.04 6.15 -3.40
N HIS A 98 1.73 5.99 -3.47
CA HIS A 98 0.91 6.71 -4.44
C HIS A 98 1.01 8.22 -4.28
N VAL A 99 0.89 8.72 -3.05
CA VAL A 99 0.99 10.16 -2.76
C VAL A 99 2.41 10.68 -3.04
N TRP A 100 3.42 9.99 -2.52
CA TRP A 100 4.82 10.43 -2.58
C TRP A 100 5.37 10.48 -4.00
N HIS A 101 5.01 9.50 -4.83
CA HIS A 101 5.48 9.42 -6.21
C HIS A 101 4.54 10.11 -7.22
N GLY A 102 3.49 10.79 -6.75
CA GLY A 102 2.59 11.58 -7.59
C GLY A 102 1.71 10.75 -8.53
N GLY A 103 1.18 9.62 -8.05
CA GLY A 103 0.26 8.80 -8.83
C GLY A 103 -1.04 9.56 -9.11
N GLY A 104 -1.53 9.56 -10.34
CA GLY A 104 -2.76 10.29 -10.68
C GLY A 104 -4.02 9.74 -10.00
N ILE A 105 -4.25 8.42 -10.12
CA ILE A 105 -5.42 7.74 -9.54
C ILE A 105 -4.97 6.54 -8.72
N PHE A 106 -5.37 6.48 -7.44
CA PHE A 106 -5.12 5.31 -6.61
C PHE A 106 -6.19 4.26 -6.87
N VAL A 107 -5.79 3.11 -7.40
CA VAL A 107 -6.71 2.05 -7.79
C VAL A 107 -6.72 0.95 -6.74
N THR A 108 -7.85 0.74 -6.06
CA THR A 108 -8.00 -0.34 -5.07
C THR A 108 -9.46 -0.76 -4.91
N ASP A 109 -9.70 -2.05 -4.63
CA ASP A 109 -11.01 -2.57 -4.23
C ASP A 109 -11.19 -2.60 -2.69
N ASP A 110 -10.16 -2.23 -1.92
CA ASP A 110 -10.27 -2.23 -0.46
C ASP A 110 -11.26 -1.17 0.03
N GLY A 111 -12.36 -1.65 0.62
CA GLY A 111 -13.42 -0.82 1.16
C GLY A 111 -12.97 0.17 2.24
N ASN A 112 -11.82 -0.02 2.89
CA ASN A 112 -11.31 0.93 3.87
C ASN A 112 -10.98 2.30 3.24
N PHE A 113 -10.49 2.32 2.00
CA PHE A 113 -10.19 3.53 1.23
C PHE A 113 -11.45 4.21 0.67
N HIS A 114 -12.54 3.45 0.53
CA HIS A 114 -13.81 3.91 -0.04
C HIS A 114 -14.86 4.34 1.00
N LYS A 115 -14.53 4.30 2.30
CA LYS A 115 -15.43 4.79 3.35
C LYS A 115 -15.61 6.30 3.21
N GLU A 116 -16.86 6.78 3.18
CA GLU A 116 -17.19 8.21 3.08
C GLU A 116 -16.45 9.07 4.12
N THR A 117 -16.25 8.55 5.33
CA THR A 117 -15.55 9.23 6.42
C THR A 117 -14.03 9.39 6.20
N LYS A 118 -13.46 8.72 5.19
CA LYS A 118 -12.03 8.66 4.90
C LYS A 118 -11.68 9.09 3.49
N LYS A 119 -12.44 8.64 2.49
CA LYS A 119 -12.14 8.81 1.06
C LYS A 119 -11.80 10.26 0.71
N ALA A 120 -12.66 11.21 1.07
CA ALA A 120 -12.45 12.63 0.78
C ALA A 120 -11.16 13.20 1.39
N LYS A 121 -10.76 12.73 2.59
CA LYS A 121 -9.50 13.16 3.23
C LYS A 121 -8.28 12.55 2.54
N LEU A 122 -8.40 11.30 2.10
CA LEU A 122 -7.34 10.61 1.38
C LEU A 122 -7.13 11.22 -0.02
N GLU A 123 -8.22 11.51 -0.75
CA GLU A 123 -8.16 12.19 -2.06
C GLU A 123 -7.54 13.58 -1.96
N LEU A 124 -7.83 14.33 -0.89
CA LEU A 124 -7.20 15.62 -0.63
C LEU A 124 -5.68 15.51 -0.46
N ILE A 125 -5.21 14.49 0.28
CA ILE A 125 -3.76 14.25 0.46
C ILE A 125 -3.11 13.76 -0.83
N ALA A 126 -3.78 12.90 -1.59
CA ALA A 126 -3.26 12.39 -2.85
C ALA A 126 -3.20 13.45 -3.96
N GLY A 127 -4.00 14.52 -3.88
CA GLY A 127 -4.16 15.45 -4.99
C GLY A 127 -4.82 14.79 -6.21
N GLY A 128 -5.55 13.70 -5.99
CA GLY A 128 -6.06 12.80 -7.03
C GLY A 128 -7.23 11.95 -6.55
N ALA A 129 -7.77 11.12 -7.44
CA ALA A 129 -8.95 10.30 -7.16
C ALA A 129 -8.59 8.92 -6.60
N ILE A 130 -9.48 8.36 -5.79
CA ILE A 130 -9.44 6.95 -5.41
C ILE A 130 -10.57 6.21 -6.12
N ALA A 131 -10.22 5.22 -6.93
CA ALA A 131 -11.17 4.50 -7.77
C ALA A 131 -11.07 2.98 -7.57
N LYS A 132 -12.18 2.29 -7.80
CA LYS A 132 -12.18 0.85 -7.97
C LYS A 132 -11.73 0.48 -9.38
N PRO A 133 -11.10 -0.69 -9.58
CA PRO A 133 -10.76 -1.18 -10.92
C PRO A 133 -11.94 -1.17 -11.91
N ARG A 134 -13.16 -1.47 -11.45
CA ARG A 134 -14.36 -1.47 -12.29
C ARG A 134 -14.75 -0.07 -12.78
N GLU A 135 -14.65 0.94 -11.92
CA GLU A 135 -15.01 2.32 -12.24
C GLU A 135 -14.09 2.88 -13.35
N LEU A 136 -12.81 2.51 -13.32
CA LEU A 136 -11.86 2.92 -14.35
C LEU A 136 -12.04 2.18 -15.66
N ARG A 137 -12.37 0.88 -15.61
CA ARG A 137 -12.69 0.12 -16.82
C ARG A 137 -13.88 0.75 -17.55
N ASP A 138 -14.97 0.99 -16.84
CA ASP A 138 -16.19 1.56 -17.41
C ASP A 138 -15.95 2.99 -17.96
N ALA A 139 -14.99 3.72 -17.40
CA ALA A 139 -14.60 5.03 -17.92
C ALA A 139 -13.79 4.92 -19.22
N LEU A 140 -12.86 3.97 -19.31
CA LEU A 140 -12.04 3.74 -20.51
C LEU A 140 -12.86 3.25 -21.70
N ASP A 141 -13.86 2.38 -21.45
CA ASP A 141 -14.74 1.84 -22.48
C ASP A 141 -15.64 2.91 -23.13
N LYS A 142 -15.82 4.07 -22.47
CA LYS A 142 -16.57 5.22 -23.04
C LYS A 142 -15.77 6.05 -24.04
N PHE A 143 -14.44 5.83 -24.13
CA PHE A 143 -13.55 6.56 -25.02
C PHE A 143 -13.03 5.71 -26.19
N GLN A 144 -13.54 4.49 -26.36
CA GLN A 144 -13.28 3.58 -27.49
C GLN A 144 -14.49 3.53 -28.42
#